data_AF-A0A3N5RVL2-F1
#
_entry.id   AF-A0A3N5RVL2-F1
#
_cell.length_a   1.000
_cell.length_b   1.000
_cell.length_c   1.000
_cell.angle_alpha   90.00
_cell.angle_beta   90.00
_cell.angle_gamma   90.00
#
_symmetry.space_group_name_H-M   'P 1'
#
loop_
_entity.id
_entity.type
_entity.pdbx_description
1 polymer ?
#
loop_
_entity_poly.entity_id
_entity_poly.type
_entity_poly.pdbx_seq_one_letter_code
_entity_poly.pdbx_strand_id
1 'polypeptide(L)'
;MQSLPILDQSPGGQLAPAGGDETAAAKGTYAFVSLGCPKNLIDSEKMLGSLALDGYALVSDPAGADFVIVNTCGFIDSSRQESKAVIREMLDLKRAGKTKGVIVAGCLPERMGGALLEELPEVDHIVGVFARDE
;
A
#
# COMPACT_ATOMS: atom_id res chain seq x y z
N MET A 1 -16.25 -2.68 -40.68
CA MET A 1 -15.54 -2.49 -39.41
C MET A 1 -16.56 -2.01 -38.40
N GLN A 2 -16.95 -2.85 -37.45
CA GLN A 2 -17.92 -2.49 -36.40
C GLN A 2 -17.15 -1.92 -35.20
N SER A 3 -17.64 -0.82 -34.64
CA SER A 3 -17.09 -0.18 -33.43
C SER A 3 -17.46 -0.97 -32.18
N LEU A 4 -16.47 -1.21 -31.31
CA LEU A 4 -16.68 -1.89 -30.02
C LEU A 4 -17.24 -0.92 -28.97
N PRO A 5 -18.32 -1.26 -28.24
CA PRO A 5 -18.99 -0.36 -27.30
C PRO A 5 -18.40 -0.49 -25.89
N ILE A 6 -17.16 -0.04 -25.68
CA ILE A 6 -16.45 -0.22 -24.38
C ILE A 6 -16.32 1.10 -23.59
N LEU A 7 -16.45 2.27 -24.23
CA LEU A 7 -16.26 3.56 -23.56
C LEU A 7 -17.59 4.27 -23.30
N ASP A 8 -18.15 4.03 -22.12
CA ASP A 8 -19.08 4.95 -21.47
C ASP A 8 -18.31 6.24 -21.11
N GLN A 9 -18.75 7.37 -21.66
CA GLN A 9 -18.10 8.69 -21.51
C GLN A 9 -18.70 9.46 -20.31
N SER A 10 -18.92 8.76 -19.20
CA SER A 10 -19.40 9.36 -17.95
C SER A 10 -18.24 9.94 -17.14
N PRO A 11 -18.26 11.24 -16.77
CA PRO A 11 -17.11 11.89 -16.14
C PRO A 11 -16.97 11.48 -14.67
N GLY A 12 -15.81 10.89 -14.35
CA GLY A 12 -15.20 10.94 -13.01
C GLY A 12 -16.13 10.65 -11.83
N GLY A 13 -16.67 9.43 -11.76
CA GLY A 13 -17.34 8.95 -10.55
C GLY A 13 -16.38 8.97 -9.37
N GLN A 14 -16.50 9.99 -8.51
CA GLN A 14 -15.73 10.05 -7.27
C GLN A 14 -16.14 8.86 -6.40
N LEU A 15 -15.15 8.04 -6.01
CA LEU A 15 -15.40 6.83 -5.25
C LEU A 15 -15.86 7.22 -3.84
N ALA A 16 -17.18 7.34 -3.65
CA ALA A 16 -17.78 7.40 -2.34
C ALA A 16 -17.49 6.08 -1.61
N PRO A 17 -17.21 6.10 -0.29
CA PRO A 17 -17.01 4.86 0.46
C PRO A 17 -18.28 4.02 0.37
N ALA A 18 -18.14 2.78 -0.10
CA ALA A 18 -19.25 1.83 -0.12
C ALA A 18 -19.73 1.62 1.32
N GLY A 19 -21.02 1.92 1.57
CA GLY A 19 -21.58 1.89 2.92
C GLY A 19 -21.47 0.51 3.56
N GLY A 20 -20.77 0.47 4.69
CA GLY A 20 -20.67 -0.69 5.58
C GLY A 20 -20.80 -0.22 7.03
N ASP A 21 -21.92 -0.58 7.64
CA ASP A 21 -22.28 -0.52 9.07
C ASP A 21 -21.55 0.49 9.98
N GLU A 22 -22.27 1.54 10.34
CA GLU A 22 -21.87 2.46 11.41
C GLU A 22 -21.92 1.72 12.76
N THR A 23 -20.88 1.84 13.60
CA THR A 23 -20.78 1.33 15.01
C THR A 23 -19.99 0.03 15.28
N ALA A 24 -19.12 -0.43 14.38
CA ALA A 24 -17.95 -1.23 14.79
C ALA A 24 -16.70 -0.33 14.86
N ALA A 25 -16.12 -0.15 16.04
CA ALA A 25 -14.86 0.59 16.17
C ALA A 25 -13.74 -0.20 15.47
N ALA A 26 -13.14 0.38 14.43
CA ALA A 26 -12.08 -0.27 13.66
C ALA A 26 -10.89 -0.66 14.57
N LYS A 27 -10.25 -1.80 14.28
CA LYS A 27 -9.07 -2.29 15.03
C LYS A 27 -7.88 -1.33 14.98
N GLY A 28 -7.84 -0.49 13.95
CA GLY A 28 -6.88 0.57 13.72
C GLY A 28 -7.10 1.22 12.35
N THR A 29 -6.37 2.31 12.10
CA THR A 29 -6.35 3.02 10.83
C THR A 29 -5.05 2.76 10.07
N TYR A 30 -5.11 2.71 8.75
CA TYR A 30 -3.91 2.57 7.92
C TYR A 30 -3.99 3.42 6.68
N ALA A 31 -2.84 3.91 6.22
CA ALA A 31 -2.69 4.50 4.90
C ALA A 31 -1.97 3.53 3.96
N PHE A 32 -2.18 3.69 2.66
CA PHE A 32 -1.62 2.79 1.66
C PHE A 32 -1.00 3.57 0.50
N VAL A 33 0.27 3.30 0.21
CA VAL A 33 1.03 3.90 -0.90
C VAL A 33 1.48 2.80 -1.85
N SER A 34 1.00 2.81 -3.09
CA SER A 34 1.39 1.83 -4.12
C SER A 34 2.30 2.46 -5.17
N LEU A 35 3.43 1.82 -5.45
CA LEU A 35 4.40 2.20 -6.46
C LEU A 35 4.57 1.09 -7.50
N GLY A 36 5.00 1.44 -8.71
CA GLY A 36 5.40 0.47 -9.74
C GLY A 36 4.35 0.18 -10.81
N CYS A 37 4.07 -1.10 -11.04
CA CYS A 37 3.40 -1.60 -12.25
C CYS A 37 1.99 -2.16 -11.97
N PRO A 38 1.20 -2.51 -13.01
CA PRO A 38 -0.16 -3.03 -12.83
C PRO A 38 -0.28 -4.27 -11.94
N LYS A 39 0.77 -5.08 -11.76
CA LYS A 39 0.74 -6.18 -10.77
C LYS A 39 0.63 -5.64 -9.33
N ASN A 40 1.35 -4.57 -9.00
CA ASN A 40 1.26 -3.96 -7.67
C ASN A 40 -0.13 -3.37 -7.41
N LEU A 41 -0.88 -2.94 -8.44
CA LEU A 41 -2.28 -2.53 -8.26
C LEU A 41 -3.15 -3.71 -7.79
N ILE A 42 -3.09 -4.86 -8.48
CA ILE A 42 -3.87 -6.06 -8.11
C ILE A 42 -3.45 -6.62 -6.75
N ASP A 43 -2.15 -6.62 -6.45
CA ASP A 43 -1.65 -7.03 -5.12
C ASP A 43 -2.12 -6.04 -4.02
N SER A 44 -2.27 -4.75 -4.34
CA SER A 44 -2.83 -3.74 -3.43
C SER A 44 -4.31 -3.96 -3.17
N GLU A 45 -5.12 -4.19 -4.21
CA GLU A 45 -6.56 -4.49 -4.05
C GLU A 45 -6.80 -5.67 -3.11
N LYS A 46 -5.97 -6.73 -3.22
CA LYS A 46 -6.00 -7.87 -2.30
C LYS A 46 -5.66 -7.47 -0.85
N MET A 47 -4.57 -6.73 -0.63
CA MET A 47 -4.20 -6.25 0.71
C MET A 47 -5.29 -5.37 1.34
N LEU A 48 -5.83 -4.42 0.57
CA LEU A 48 -6.90 -3.52 1.01
C LEU A 48 -8.17 -4.31 1.40
N GLY A 49 -8.55 -5.30 0.58
CA GLY A 49 -9.68 -6.19 0.87
C GLY A 49 -9.48 -7.03 2.12
N SER A 50 -8.30 -7.64 2.30
CA SER A 50 -7.97 -8.42 3.50
C SER A 50 -8.02 -7.56 4.76
N LEU A 51 -7.41 -6.38 4.76
CA LEU A 51 -7.40 -5.46 5.90
C LEU A 51 -8.81 -4.95 6.25
N ALA A 52 -9.65 -4.68 5.24
CA ALA A 52 -11.04 -4.29 5.46
C ALA A 52 -11.86 -5.43 6.10
N LEU A 53 -11.70 -6.67 5.63
CA LEU A 53 -12.33 -7.86 6.25
C LEU A 53 -11.83 -8.12 7.68
N ASP A 54 -10.55 -7.84 7.93
CA ASP A 54 -9.98 -7.87 9.29
C ASP A 54 -10.41 -6.69 10.16
N GLY A 55 -11.18 -5.72 9.65
CA GLY A 55 -11.72 -4.60 10.43
C GLY A 55 -10.77 -3.43 10.66
N TYR A 56 -9.79 -3.23 9.77
CA TYR A 56 -8.98 -2.01 9.70
C TYR A 56 -9.59 -0.97 8.74
N ALA A 57 -9.50 0.31 9.10
CA ALA A 57 -10.01 1.42 8.30
C ALA A 57 -8.91 2.06 7.44
N LEU A 58 -9.13 2.14 6.12
CA LEU A 58 -8.25 2.89 5.21
C LEU A 58 -8.47 4.40 5.42
N VAL A 59 -7.38 5.14 5.58
CA VAL A 59 -7.35 6.62 5.59
C VAL A 59 -6.50 7.15 4.43
N SER A 60 -6.85 8.34 3.94
CA SER A 60 -6.20 8.95 2.78
C SER A 60 -4.86 9.63 3.08
N ASP A 61 -4.65 10.05 4.34
CA ASP A 61 -3.41 10.72 4.78
C ASP A 61 -2.55 9.74 5.59
N PRO A 62 -1.30 9.46 5.17
CA PRO A 62 -0.31 8.76 5.99
C PRO A 62 -0.04 9.44 7.34
N ALA A 63 -0.18 10.77 7.43
CA ALA A 63 -0.15 11.49 8.70
C ALA A 63 -1.49 11.34 9.43
N GLY A 64 -1.44 10.71 10.61
CA GLY A 64 -2.62 10.39 11.44
C GLY A 64 -3.02 8.91 11.37
N ALA A 65 -2.50 8.13 10.41
CA ALA A 65 -2.70 6.69 10.34
C ALA A 65 -1.90 5.97 11.45
N ASP A 66 -2.45 4.89 12.03
CA ASP A 66 -1.68 4.06 12.97
C ASP A 66 -0.45 3.45 12.29
N PHE A 67 -0.58 3.00 11.04
CA PHE A 67 0.55 2.56 10.23
C PHE A 67 0.37 2.85 8.74
N VAL A 68 1.47 2.84 7.99
CA VAL A 68 1.48 2.99 6.54
C VAL A 68 2.01 1.72 5.87
N ILE A 69 1.32 1.23 4.86
CA ILE A 69 1.84 0.18 3.96
C ILE A 69 2.37 0.85 2.70
N VAL A 70 3.65 0.61 2.39
CA VAL A 70 4.28 1.02 1.13
C VAL A 70 4.47 -0.22 0.25
N ASN A 71 3.63 -0.41 -0.76
CA ASN A 71 3.75 -1.49 -1.73
C ASN A 71 4.71 -1.07 -2.86
N THR A 72 5.83 -1.79 -2.98
CA THR A 72 7.03 -1.32 -3.70
C THR A 72 7.41 -2.18 -4.90
N CYS A 73 8.15 -1.59 -5.83
CA CYS A 73 8.67 -2.27 -7.01
C CYS A 73 10.17 -2.52 -6.90
N GLY A 74 10.58 -3.79 -7.03
CA GLY A 74 11.98 -4.21 -6.94
C GLY A 74 12.68 -4.47 -8.27
N PHE A 75 12.01 -4.25 -9.42
CA PHE A 75 12.44 -4.83 -10.71
C PHE A 75 13.58 -4.06 -11.40
N ILE A 76 13.45 -2.74 -11.58
CA ILE A 76 14.45 -1.85 -12.20
C ILE A 76 15.04 -0.86 -11.19
N ASP A 77 16.27 -0.39 -11.41
CA ASP A 77 16.99 0.45 -10.44
C ASP A 77 16.31 1.78 -10.13
N SER A 78 15.68 2.43 -11.11
CA SER A 78 14.90 3.65 -10.88
C SER A 78 13.75 3.41 -9.90
N SER A 79 12.95 2.36 -10.13
CA SER A 79 11.86 1.97 -9.21
C SER A 79 12.37 1.51 -7.84
N ARG A 80 13.57 0.89 -7.76
CA ARG A 80 14.24 0.57 -6.48
C ARG A 80 14.60 1.84 -5.71
N GLN A 81 15.10 2.88 -6.39
CA GLN A 81 15.47 4.17 -5.78
C GLN A 81 14.22 4.97 -5.36
N GLU A 82 13.22 5.06 -6.22
CA GLU A 82 11.90 5.65 -5.95
C GLU A 82 11.23 5.00 -4.74
N SER A 83 11.15 3.67 -4.72
CA SER A 83 10.60 2.92 -3.57
C SER A 83 11.32 3.26 -2.27
N LYS A 84 12.66 3.31 -2.29
CA LYS A 84 13.46 3.68 -1.11
C LYS A 84 13.31 5.16 -0.71
N ALA A 85 13.02 6.06 -1.64
CA ALA A 85 12.75 7.46 -1.32
C ALA A 85 11.42 7.59 -0.56
N VAL A 86 10.35 6.96 -1.07
CA VAL A 86 9.02 6.97 -0.43
C VAL A 86 9.03 6.26 0.92
N ILE A 87 9.76 5.14 1.07
CA ILE A 87 9.92 4.50 2.38
C ILE A 87 10.56 5.49 3.38
N ARG A 88 11.60 6.23 2.99
CA ARG A 88 12.25 7.22 3.86
C ARG A 88 11.30 8.36 4.25
N GLU A 89 10.47 8.83 3.32
CA GLU A 89 9.42 9.83 3.60
C GLU A 89 8.42 9.32 4.67
N MET A 90 7.98 8.07 4.57
CA MET A 90 7.09 7.48 5.58
C MET A 90 7.81 7.25 6.93
N LEU A 91 9.10 6.91 6.91
CA LEU A 91 9.92 6.85 8.12
C LEU A 91 10.11 8.24 8.76
N ASP A 92 10.19 9.32 7.97
CA ASP A 92 10.22 10.70 8.49
C ASP A 92 8.89 11.09 9.15
N LEU A 93 7.74 10.63 8.62
CA LEU A 93 6.45 10.76 9.31
C LEU A 93 6.43 9.98 10.64
N LYS A 94 7.00 8.78 10.67
CA LYS A 94 7.13 7.97 11.90
C LYS A 94 8.02 8.65 12.95
N ARG A 95 9.20 9.15 12.55
CA ARG A 95 10.11 9.93 13.40
C ARG A 95 9.46 11.20 13.95
N ALA A 96 8.61 11.85 13.16
CA ALA A 96 7.82 13.01 13.57
C ALA A 96 6.59 12.66 14.45
N GLY A 97 6.38 11.38 14.78
CA GLY A 97 5.22 10.93 15.57
C GLY A 97 3.87 11.04 14.83
N LYS A 98 3.88 11.22 13.51
CA LYS A 98 2.68 11.37 12.68
C LYS A 98 2.07 10.03 12.23
N THR A 99 2.86 8.96 12.25
CA THR A 99 2.36 7.58 12.15
C THR A 99 3.14 6.70 13.13
N LYS A 100 2.60 5.55 13.54
CA LYS A 100 3.23 4.69 14.56
C LYS A 100 4.09 3.60 13.93
N GLY A 101 3.80 3.20 12.69
CA GLY A 101 4.54 2.14 11.99
C GLY A 101 4.61 2.27 10.47
N VAL A 102 5.64 1.67 9.88
CA VAL A 102 5.87 1.60 8.43
C VAL A 102 6.13 0.15 8.05
N ILE A 103 5.26 -0.37 7.18
CA ILE A 103 5.33 -1.72 6.62
C ILE A 103 5.70 -1.60 5.15
N VAL A 104 6.71 -2.34 4.69
CA VAL A 104 7.11 -2.35 3.29
C VAL A 104 6.68 -3.66 2.64
N ALA A 105 5.85 -3.58 1.60
CA ALA A 105 5.28 -4.73 0.90
C ALA A 105 5.81 -4.87 -0.54
N GLY A 106 5.66 -6.06 -1.13
CA GLY A 106 5.77 -6.29 -2.57
C GLY A 106 7.17 -6.66 -3.07
N CYS A 107 7.50 -6.22 -4.30
CA CYS A 107 8.61 -6.77 -5.06
C CYS A 107 10.02 -6.36 -4.59
N LEU A 108 10.15 -5.27 -3.83
CA LEU A 108 11.44 -4.85 -3.26
C LEU A 108 11.84 -5.70 -2.03
N PRO A 109 11.01 -5.81 -0.97
CA PRO A 109 11.32 -6.65 0.19
C PRO A 109 11.48 -8.13 -0.17
N GLU A 110 10.70 -8.66 -1.12
CA GLU A 110 10.87 -10.02 -1.64
C GLU A 110 12.29 -10.29 -2.17
N ARG A 111 12.89 -9.31 -2.85
CA ARG A 111 14.19 -9.47 -3.51
C ARG A 111 15.38 -9.10 -2.63
N MET A 112 15.19 -8.18 -1.68
CA MET A 112 16.24 -7.74 -0.76
C MET A 112 16.24 -8.52 0.56
N GLY A 113 15.10 -9.06 0.98
CA GLY A 113 14.93 -9.78 2.24
C GLY A 113 15.49 -8.98 3.43
N GLY A 114 16.30 -9.64 4.27
CA GLY A 114 16.95 -9.03 5.42
C GLY A 114 17.83 -7.81 5.09
N ALA A 115 18.44 -7.74 3.90
CA ALA A 115 19.27 -6.60 3.52
C ALA A 115 18.49 -5.28 3.41
N LEU A 116 17.15 -5.33 3.24
CA LEU A 116 16.32 -4.13 3.31
C LEU A 116 16.20 -3.60 4.74
N LEU A 117 16.12 -4.49 5.73
CA LEU A 117 16.09 -4.12 7.16
C LEU A 117 17.48 -3.70 7.67
N GLU A 118 18.56 -4.24 7.09
CA GLU A 118 19.92 -3.73 7.35
C GLU A 118 20.12 -2.30 6.82
N GLU A 119 19.57 -1.97 5.65
CA GLU A 119 19.64 -0.61 5.08
C GLU A 119 18.66 0.38 5.73
N LEU A 120 17.47 -0.09 6.14
CA LEU A 120 16.38 0.71 6.69
C LEU A 120 15.83 0.09 7.99
N PRO A 121 16.61 0.10 9.09
CA PRO A 121 16.29 -0.61 10.34
C PRO A 121 15.08 -0.06 11.12
N GLU A 122 14.51 1.07 10.69
CA GLU A 122 13.31 1.66 11.29
C GLU A 122 12.00 1.16 10.65
N VAL A 123 12.07 0.35 9.59
CA VAL A 123 10.92 -0.39 9.03
C VAL A 123 10.50 -1.47 10.02
N ASP A 124 9.23 -1.49 10.42
CA ASP A 124 8.74 -2.42 11.44
C ASP A 124 8.60 -3.85 10.89
N HIS A 125 8.03 -3.96 9.68
CA HIS A 125 7.77 -5.22 9.01
C HIS A 125 8.01 -5.14 7.51
N ILE A 126 8.48 -6.24 6.94
CA ILE A 126 8.53 -6.46 5.49
C ILE A 126 7.56 -7.59 5.12
N VAL A 127 6.85 -7.41 4.01
CA VAL A 127 5.95 -8.40 3.43
C VAL A 127 6.39 -8.65 1.99
N GLY A 128 6.53 -9.92 1.61
CA GLY A 128 6.92 -10.30 0.26
C GLY A 128 5.89 -9.96 -0.82
N VAL A 129 6.06 -10.56 -2.00
CA VAL A 129 4.99 -10.58 -2.99
C VAL A 129 3.96 -11.63 -2.57
N PHE A 130 2.68 -11.35 -2.81
CA PHE A 130 1.62 -12.35 -2.75
C PHE A 130 1.79 -13.35 -3.90
N ALA A 131 2.76 -14.25 -3.74
CA ALA A 131 2.81 -15.52 -4.44
C ALA A 131 1.54 -16.29 -4.07
N ARG A 132 1.00 -17.00 -5.06
CA ARG A 132 -0.33 -17.63 -5.06
C ARG A 132 -0.58 -18.44 -3.79
N ASP A 133 -1.82 -18.41 -3.33
CA ASP A 133 -2.38 -19.53 -2.57
C ASP A 133 -2.27 -20.79 -3.46
N GLU A 134 -1.38 -21.71 -3.10
CA GLU A 134 -1.20 -23.06 -3.67
C GLU A 134 -1.38 -24.10 -2.56
#